data_AF-R6E182-F1
#
_entry.id   AF-R6E182-F1
#
_cell.length_a   1.000
_cell.length_b   1.000
_cell.length_c   1.000
_cell.angle_alpha   90.00
_cell.angle_beta   90.00
_cell.angle_gamma   90.00
#
_symmetry.space_group_name_H-M   'P 1'
#
loop_
_entity.id
_entity.type
_entity.pdbx_description
1 polymer ?
#
loop_
_entity_poly.entity_id
_entity_poly.type
_entity_poly.pdbx_seq_one_letter_code
_entity_poly.pdbx_strand_id
1 'polypeptide(L)'
;MSDKEKMKKAFQNLKAPEDTPERILEKMNQKENKRKPTVSRKCLTLAVTVALILLLGCGSVYAVKKFSLGNLFLLEAPADAASFKISFPFGAKNANIEEVPAHDGIDYIAEEGTPVLAAADGKVRTAEFSASRGNYIIIDHTDGFSTVYACLKEMQVSVGDEMKAGTQIGTVGSTGMSTGPHLHLELWLGDEPIDPGEYLR
;
A
#
# COMPACT_ATOMS: atom_id res chain seq x y z
N MET A 1 75.65 53.51 -14.75
CA MET A 1 74.49 53.19 -13.90
C MET A 1 74.54 51.72 -13.58
N SER A 2 74.70 51.37 -12.30
CA SER A 2 74.99 49.99 -11.85
C SER A 2 73.80 49.07 -12.10
N ASP A 3 74.04 47.79 -12.42
CA ASP A 3 72.98 46.78 -12.57
C ASP A 3 72.10 46.66 -11.31
N LYS A 4 72.64 47.02 -10.13
CA LYS A 4 71.87 47.12 -8.87
C LYS A 4 70.83 48.23 -8.89
N GLU A 5 71.08 49.36 -9.55
CA GLU A 5 70.13 50.49 -9.62
C GLU A 5 68.99 50.21 -10.60
N LYS A 6 69.27 49.52 -11.71
CA LYS A 6 68.23 49.03 -12.64
C LYS A 6 67.30 48.04 -11.95
N MET A 7 67.85 47.13 -11.14
CA MET A 7 67.07 46.15 -10.40
C MET A 7 66.22 46.79 -9.29
N LYS A 8 66.75 47.82 -8.61
CA LYS A 8 66.01 48.54 -7.56
C LYS A 8 64.82 49.33 -8.11
N LYS A 9 64.95 49.94 -9.30
CA LYS A 9 63.84 50.58 -10.01
C LYS A 9 62.78 49.59 -10.52
N ALA A 10 63.19 48.38 -10.92
CA ALA A 10 62.25 47.34 -11.36
C ALA A 10 61.35 46.86 -10.20
N PHE A 11 61.91 46.71 -8.99
CA PHE A 11 61.14 46.26 -7.81
C PHE A 11 60.18 47.32 -7.24
N GLN A 12 60.48 48.62 -7.38
CA GLN A 12 59.59 49.69 -6.89
C GLN A 12 58.30 49.86 -7.70
N ASN A 13 58.23 49.27 -8.91
CA ASN A 13 57.07 49.37 -9.81
C ASN A 13 56.22 48.09 -9.87
N LEU A 14 56.54 47.04 -9.11
CA LEU A 14 55.64 45.92 -8.93
C LEU A 14 54.51 46.33 -7.99
N LYS A 15 53.34 46.66 -8.56
CA LYS A 15 52.09 46.69 -7.78
C LYS A 15 51.88 45.31 -7.16
N ALA A 16 51.54 45.29 -5.88
CA ALA A 16 51.13 44.07 -5.19
C ALA A 16 50.00 43.37 -5.98
N PRO A 17 49.96 42.03 -6.01
CA PRO A 17 48.89 41.30 -6.67
C PRO A 17 47.54 41.78 -6.14
N GLU A 18 46.65 42.20 -7.04
CA GLU A 18 45.41 42.92 -6.70
C GLU A 18 44.36 42.08 -5.94
N ASP A 19 44.63 40.80 -5.69
CA ASP A 19 43.74 39.88 -5.00
C ASP A 19 44.46 39.13 -3.88
N THR A 20 44.66 39.81 -2.76
CA THR A 20 44.96 39.13 -1.49
C THR A 20 43.74 38.35 -1.00
N PRO A 21 43.94 37.23 -0.27
CA PRO A 21 42.83 36.42 0.26
C PRO A 21 41.79 37.21 1.05
N GLU A 22 42.22 38.23 1.79
CA GLU A 22 41.34 39.13 2.53
C GLU A 22 40.43 39.96 1.62
N ARG A 23 40.94 40.43 0.48
CA ARG A 23 40.17 41.21 -0.50
C ARG A 23 39.18 40.33 -1.28
N ILE A 24 39.52 39.05 -1.49
CA ILE A 24 38.61 38.04 -2.05
C ILE A 24 37.47 37.76 -1.06
N LEU A 25 37.79 37.56 0.23
CA LEU A 25 36.81 37.38 1.29
C LEU A 25 35.89 38.59 1.43
N GLU A 26 36.42 39.81 1.35
CA GLU A 26 35.62 41.03 1.38
C GLU A 26 34.68 41.14 0.17
N LYS A 27 35.16 40.84 -1.05
CA LYS A 27 34.34 40.80 -2.26
C LYS A 27 33.25 39.72 -2.18
N MET A 28 33.52 38.56 -1.58
CA MET A 28 32.54 37.49 -1.39
C MET A 28 31.47 37.88 -0.37
N ASN A 29 31.86 38.46 0.77
CA ASN A 29 30.94 38.90 1.81
C ASN A 29 30.04 40.06 1.34
N GLN A 30 30.57 41.00 0.55
CA GLN A 30 29.77 42.06 -0.09
C GLN A 30 28.78 41.51 -1.14
N LYS A 31 29.11 40.39 -1.80
CA LYS A 31 28.24 39.73 -2.79
C LYS A 31 27.12 38.92 -2.13
N GLU A 32 27.37 38.31 -0.98
CA GLU A 32 26.36 37.64 -0.17
C GLU A 32 25.38 38.62 0.48
N ASN A 33 25.86 39.73 1.04
CA ASN A 33 24.98 40.69 1.73
C ASN A 33 24.00 41.43 0.78
N LYS A 34 24.26 41.41 -0.54
CA LYS A 34 23.34 41.92 -1.58
C LYS A 34 22.31 40.89 -2.05
N ARG A 35 22.45 39.61 -1.69
CA ARG A 35 21.50 38.52 -1.97
C ARG A 35 20.63 38.22 -0.75
N LYS A 36 19.99 39.23 -0.16
CA LYS A 36 18.81 38.94 0.67
C LYS A 36 17.63 38.77 -0.28
N PRO A 37 17.04 37.57 -0.40
CA PRO A 37 15.86 37.40 -1.24
C PRO A 37 14.75 38.25 -0.64
N THR A 38 14.40 39.35 -1.31
CA THR A 38 13.23 40.15 -0.97
C THR A 38 12.01 39.32 -1.39
N VAL A 39 11.57 38.42 -0.52
CA VAL A 39 10.32 37.67 -0.72
C VAL A 39 9.21 38.70 -0.81
N SER A 40 8.66 38.88 -2.01
CA SER A 40 7.53 39.77 -2.25
C SER A 40 6.41 39.43 -1.26
N ARG A 41 5.80 40.45 -0.66
CA ARG A 41 4.66 40.28 0.26
C ARG A 41 3.58 39.36 -0.35
N LYS A 42 3.42 39.37 -1.68
CA LYS A 42 2.49 38.48 -2.40
C LYS A 42 2.86 36.99 -2.33
N CYS A 43 4.15 36.65 -2.38
CA CYS A 43 4.63 35.27 -2.23
C CYS A 43 4.51 34.78 -0.79
N LEU A 44 4.73 35.65 0.19
CA LEU A 44 4.58 35.31 1.60
C LEU A 44 3.11 35.08 1.96
N THR A 45 2.19 35.90 1.44
CA THR A 45 0.74 35.67 1.62
C THR A 45 0.32 34.35 1.00
N LEU A 46 0.77 34.02 -0.22
CA LEU A 46 0.42 32.76 -0.89
C LEU A 46 0.94 31.55 -0.10
N ALA A 47 2.19 31.58 0.36
CA ALA A 47 2.79 30.50 1.15
C ALA A 47 2.07 30.31 2.49
N VAL A 48 1.71 31.40 3.18
CA VAL A 48 0.96 31.34 4.44
C VAL A 48 -0.47 30.85 4.22
N THR A 49 -1.14 31.24 3.13
CA THR A 49 -2.49 30.73 2.82
C THR A 49 -2.47 29.25 2.44
N VAL A 50 -1.47 28.78 1.68
CA VAL A 50 -1.33 27.36 1.34
C VAL A 50 -0.99 26.56 2.61
N ALA A 51 -0.12 27.07 3.49
CA ALA A 51 0.16 26.45 4.77
C ALA A 51 -1.07 26.42 5.69
N LEU A 52 -1.88 27.49 5.74
CA LEU A 52 -3.14 27.49 6.50
C LEU A 52 -4.16 26.51 5.93
N ILE A 53 -4.28 26.39 4.61
CA ILE A 53 -5.17 25.42 3.95
C ILE A 53 -4.70 23.99 4.22
N LEU A 54 -3.39 23.73 4.24
CA LEU A 54 -2.85 22.42 4.62
C LEU A 54 -3.04 22.14 6.13
N LEU A 55 -2.88 23.13 7.00
CA LEU A 55 -3.06 22.97 8.45
C LEU A 55 -4.52 22.87 8.88
N LEU A 56 -5.43 23.56 8.19
CA LEU A 56 -6.89 23.45 8.40
C LEU A 56 -7.49 22.26 7.64
N GLY A 57 -6.82 21.76 6.60
CA GLY A 57 -7.23 20.62 5.78
C GLY A 57 -6.74 19.26 6.27
N CYS A 58 -5.77 19.19 7.19
CA CYS A 58 -5.23 17.92 7.68
C CYS A 58 -6.06 17.27 8.81
N GLY A 59 -7.07 17.96 9.35
CA GLY A 59 -7.88 17.47 10.47
C GLY A 59 -9.05 16.55 10.08
N SER A 60 -9.40 16.43 8.79
CA SER A 60 -10.57 15.64 8.36
C SER A 60 -10.28 14.59 7.29
N VAL A 61 -9.04 14.48 6.79
CA VAL A 61 -8.67 13.45 5.79
C VAL A 61 -8.06 12.21 6.45
N TYR A 62 -7.71 12.27 7.75
CA TYR A 62 -7.40 11.09 8.57
C TYR A 62 -8.59 10.60 9.38
N ALA A 63 -9.81 10.90 8.94
CA ALA A 63 -10.87 9.94 9.16
C ALA A 63 -10.54 8.76 8.22
N VAL A 64 -9.75 7.80 8.71
CA VAL A 64 -9.89 6.42 8.24
C VAL A 64 -11.37 6.15 8.47
N LYS A 65 -12.16 6.33 7.43
CA LYS A 65 -13.57 5.96 7.42
C LYS A 65 -13.48 4.50 7.83
N LYS A 66 -13.89 4.17 9.05
CA LYS A 66 -14.01 2.77 9.46
C LYS A 66 -14.84 2.15 8.34
N PHE A 67 -14.18 1.38 7.49
CA PHE A 67 -14.82 0.66 6.44
C PHE A 67 -15.68 -0.33 7.19
N SER A 68 -16.94 0.04 7.38
CA SER A 68 -17.92 -0.83 7.96
C SER A 68 -18.22 -1.83 6.86
N LEU A 69 -17.42 -2.90 6.82
CA LEU A 69 -17.88 -4.20 6.37
C LEU A 69 -19.07 -4.51 7.28
N GLY A 70 -20.25 -3.98 6.91
CA GLY A 70 -21.46 -4.19 7.68
C GLY A 70 -21.67 -5.69 7.79
N ASN A 71 -21.88 -6.21 9.01
CA ASN A 71 -22.10 -7.62 9.36
C ASN A 71 -22.01 -8.55 8.15
N LEU A 72 -20.78 -8.94 7.83
CA LEU A 72 -20.42 -9.47 6.54
C LEU A 72 -20.57 -10.98 6.58
N PHE A 73 -21.78 -11.44 6.30
CA PHE A 73 -22.03 -12.86 6.17
C PHE A 73 -21.42 -13.34 4.83
N LEU A 74 -20.25 -13.96 4.91
CA LEU A 74 -19.45 -14.41 3.76
C LEU A 74 -20.06 -15.59 2.98
N LEU A 75 -21.13 -16.17 3.51
CA LEU A 75 -21.82 -17.34 2.99
C LEU A 75 -23.31 -17.14 3.23
N GLU A 76 -24.20 -17.36 2.28
CA GLU A 76 -25.62 -17.46 2.61
C GLU A 76 -25.73 -18.77 3.39
N ALA A 77 -25.78 -18.67 4.71
CA ALA A 77 -26.03 -19.85 5.51
C ALA A 77 -27.35 -20.45 5.00
N PRO A 78 -27.41 -21.74 4.62
CA PRO A 78 -28.68 -22.44 4.78
C PRO A 78 -29.11 -22.21 6.22
N ALA A 79 -30.41 -22.14 6.48
CA ALA A 79 -31.03 -21.71 7.73
C ALA A 79 -30.56 -22.40 9.05
N ASP A 80 -29.51 -23.22 9.02
CA ASP A 80 -28.76 -23.70 10.17
C ASP A 80 -27.36 -23.08 10.21
N ALA A 81 -27.18 -22.11 11.09
CA ALA A 81 -25.89 -21.55 11.52
C ALA A 81 -25.00 -22.57 12.29
N ALA A 82 -25.13 -23.88 12.00
CA ALA A 82 -24.55 -24.99 12.76
C ALA A 82 -23.47 -25.78 12.00
N SER A 83 -23.14 -25.45 10.75
CA SER A 83 -22.15 -26.20 9.95
C SER A 83 -20.75 -25.56 9.86
N PHE A 84 -20.57 -24.32 10.31
CA PHE A 84 -19.28 -23.61 10.17
C PHE A 84 -18.29 -24.00 11.27
N LYS A 85 -17.21 -24.69 10.88
CA LYS A 85 -16.04 -24.89 11.73
C LYS A 85 -14.82 -24.30 11.03
N ILE A 86 -14.12 -23.39 11.72
CA ILE A 86 -12.79 -22.95 11.30
C ILE A 86 -11.85 -24.14 11.47
N SER A 87 -11.25 -24.63 10.38
CA SER A 87 -10.27 -25.72 10.44
C SER A 87 -8.85 -25.20 10.61
N PHE A 88 -8.50 -24.12 9.90
CA PHE A 88 -7.15 -23.56 9.92
C PHE A 88 -7.23 -22.02 9.96
N PRO A 89 -6.80 -21.39 11.06
CA PRO A 89 -6.86 -19.94 11.19
C PRO A 89 -5.71 -19.25 10.44
N PHE A 90 -5.90 -17.96 10.16
CA PHE A 90 -4.86 -17.10 9.60
C PHE A 90 -3.60 -17.14 10.46
N GLY A 91 -2.44 -17.16 9.80
CA GLY A 91 -1.13 -17.19 10.46
C GLY A 91 -0.75 -18.55 11.06
N ALA A 92 -1.62 -19.57 10.99
CA ALA A 92 -1.29 -20.90 11.50
C ALA A 92 -0.14 -21.51 10.69
N LYS A 93 0.87 -22.01 11.41
CA LYS A 93 1.94 -22.81 10.83
C LYS A 93 1.61 -24.28 10.99
N ASN A 94 1.88 -25.10 9.98
CA ASN A 94 1.79 -26.54 10.14
C ASN A 94 2.90 -26.98 11.13
N ALA A 95 2.50 -27.36 12.34
CA ALA A 95 3.44 -27.71 13.42
C ALA A 95 4.33 -28.93 13.10
N ASN A 96 4.00 -29.70 12.06
CA ASN A 96 4.75 -30.90 11.66
C ASN A 96 5.70 -30.67 10.47
N ILE A 97 5.79 -29.43 9.93
CA ILE A 97 6.63 -29.11 8.79
C ILE A 97 7.30 -27.75 9.01
N GLU A 98 8.60 -27.74 9.33
CA GLU A 98 9.34 -26.55 9.78
C GLU A 98 9.42 -25.39 8.77
N GLU A 99 9.21 -25.65 7.46
CA GLU A 99 9.40 -24.67 6.38
C GLU A 99 8.12 -24.26 5.65
N VAL A 100 6.93 -24.59 6.17
CA VAL A 100 5.68 -24.15 5.53
C VAL A 100 5.39 -22.70 5.92
N PRO A 101 5.18 -21.80 4.94
CA PRO A 101 4.71 -20.44 5.19
C PRO A 101 3.45 -20.43 6.06
N ALA A 102 3.24 -19.33 6.79
CA ALA A 102 2.02 -19.19 7.57
C ALA A 102 0.79 -19.21 6.65
N HIS A 103 -0.33 -19.71 7.16
CA HIS A 103 -1.58 -19.78 6.40
C HIS A 103 -2.09 -18.36 6.10
N ASP A 104 -2.14 -17.98 4.82
CA ASP A 104 -2.50 -16.61 4.39
C ASP A 104 -4.02 -16.31 4.44
N GLY A 105 -4.83 -17.25 4.95
CA GLY A 105 -6.28 -17.13 4.98
C GLY A 105 -6.95 -17.85 6.15
N ILE A 106 -8.25 -18.07 6.04
CA ILE A 106 -9.06 -18.89 6.96
C ILE A 106 -9.76 -19.97 6.15
N ASP A 107 -9.69 -21.21 6.64
CA ASP A 107 -10.43 -22.33 6.07
C ASP A 107 -11.76 -22.53 6.79
N TYR A 108 -12.85 -22.42 6.03
CA TYR A 108 -14.21 -22.70 6.49
C TYR A 108 -14.66 -24.06 5.98
N ILE A 109 -14.79 -25.03 6.88
CA ILE A 109 -15.38 -26.33 6.53
C ILE A 109 -16.86 -26.12 6.19
N ALA A 110 -17.26 -26.63 5.03
CA ALA A 110 -18.65 -26.68 4.58
C ALA A 110 -18.83 -27.86 3.62
N GLU A 111 -20.07 -28.32 3.44
CA GLU A 111 -20.36 -29.39 2.50
C GLU A 111 -20.06 -28.93 1.06
N GLU A 112 -19.56 -29.85 0.22
CA GLU A 112 -19.35 -29.58 -1.19
C GLU A 112 -20.66 -29.13 -1.86
N GLY A 113 -20.61 -28.07 -2.67
CA GLY A 113 -21.78 -27.47 -3.29
C GLY A 113 -22.43 -26.33 -2.48
N THR A 114 -21.99 -26.10 -1.23
CA THR A 114 -22.46 -24.95 -0.44
C THR A 114 -22.21 -23.63 -1.20
N PRO A 115 -23.19 -22.73 -1.33
CA PRO A 115 -23.00 -21.44 -1.99
C PRO A 115 -21.90 -20.60 -1.36
N VAL A 116 -21.03 -20.02 -2.19
CA VAL A 116 -20.00 -19.06 -1.77
C VAL A 116 -20.39 -17.67 -2.25
N LEU A 117 -20.35 -16.68 -1.35
CA LEU A 117 -20.76 -15.32 -1.64
C LEU A 117 -19.58 -14.34 -1.68
N ALA A 118 -19.72 -13.29 -2.50
CA ALA A 118 -18.84 -12.14 -2.46
C ALA A 118 -18.94 -11.46 -1.09
N ALA A 119 -17.79 -11.24 -0.48
CA ALA A 119 -17.65 -10.63 0.84
C ALA A 119 -18.11 -9.19 0.76
N ALA A 120 -17.60 -8.44 -0.21
CA ALA A 120 -17.91 -7.03 -0.38
C ALA A 120 -18.19 -6.69 -1.85
N ASP A 121 -18.70 -5.48 -2.06
CA ASP A 121 -18.81 -4.88 -3.40
C ASP A 121 -17.42 -4.83 -4.06
N GLY A 122 -17.33 -5.17 -5.34
CA GLY A 122 -16.04 -5.21 -6.02
C GLY A 122 -16.13 -5.60 -7.48
N LYS A 123 -14.98 -5.95 -8.06
CA LYS A 123 -14.85 -6.41 -9.43
C LYS A 123 -13.98 -7.66 -9.48
N VAL A 124 -14.43 -8.66 -10.23
CA VAL A 124 -13.67 -9.91 -10.40
C VAL A 124 -12.39 -9.62 -11.19
N ARG A 125 -11.24 -9.79 -10.53
CA ARG A 125 -9.91 -9.70 -11.12
C ARG A 125 -9.48 -11.01 -11.76
N THR A 126 -9.79 -12.13 -11.10
CA THR A 126 -9.36 -13.46 -11.53
C THR A 126 -10.50 -14.46 -11.29
N ALA A 127 -10.68 -15.38 -12.24
CA ALA A 127 -11.55 -16.55 -12.12
C ALA A 127 -10.90 -17.69 -12.92
N GLU A 128 -10.02 -18.45 -12.28
CA GLU A 128 -9.12 -19.39 -12.94
C GLU A 128 -8.93 -20.68 -12.14
N PHE A 129 -8.25 -21.66 -12.74
CA PHE A 129 -7.80 -22.86 -12.06
C PHE A 129 -6.28 -22.82 -11.86
N SER A 130 -5.82 -23.23 -10.68
CA SER A 130 -4.41 -23.55 -10.43
C SER A 130 -4.28 -24.86 -9.67
N ALA A 131 -3.15 -25.55 -9.83
CA ALA A 131 -2.93 -26.83 -9.15
C ALA A 131 -2.92 -26.70 -7.62
N SER A 132 -2.46 -25.57 -7.07
CA SER A 132 -2.40 -25.33 -5.64
C SER A 132 -3.75 -24.85 -5.08
N ARG A 133 -4.34 -23.80 -5.67
CA ARG A 133 -5.59 -23.18 -5.16
C ARG A 133 -6.87 -23.86 -5.64
N GLY A 134 -6.78 -24.78 -6.61
CA GLY A 134 -7.95 -25.33 -7.28
C GLY A 134 -8.62 -24.29 -8.17
N ASN A 135 -9.94 -24.34 -8.28
CA ASN A 135 -10.70 -23.23 -8.84
C ASN A 135 -10.72 -22.08 -7.83
N TYR A 136 -10.36 -20.89 -8.28
CA TYR A 136 -10.27 -19.74 -7.40
C TYR A 136 -10.71 -18.44 -8.07
N ILE A 137 -11.28 -17.56 -7.25
CA ILE A 137 -11.76 -16.25 -7.64
C ILE A 137 -11.03 -15.20 -6.81
N ILE A 138 -10.60 -14.12 -7.45
CA ILE A 138 -10.10 -12.93 -6.78
C ILE A 138 -11.01 -11.75 -7.11
N ILE A 139 -11.49 -11.07 -6.08
CA ILE A 139 -12.31 -9.86 -6.20
C ILE A 139 -11.52 -8.68 -5.64
N ASP A 140 -11.33 -7.65 -6.44
CA ASP A 140 -10.78 -6.38 -5.99
C ASP A 140 -11.91 -5.48 -5.47
N HIS A 141 -11.68 -4.89 -4.30
CA HIS A 141 -12.60 -4.00 -3.61
C HIS A 141 -12.07 -2.56 -3.59
N THR A 142 -12.80 -1.65 -2.95
CA THR A 142 -12.32 -0.29 -2.74
C THR A 142 -11.16 -0.25 -1.74
N ASP A 143 -10.44 0.88 -1.72
CA ASP A 143 -9.40 1.17 -0.73
C ASP A 143 -8.21 0.18 -0.69
N GLY A 144 -8.00 -0.55 -1.80
CA GLY A 144 -6.87 -1.47 -1.95
C GLY A 144 -7.09 -2.86 -1.35
N PHE A 145 -8.31 -3.16 -0.90
CA PHE A 145 -8.66 -4.49 -0.42
C PHE A 145 -8.90 -5.46 -1.58
N SER A 146 -8.57 -6.73 -1.37
CA SER A 146 -9.03 -7.82 -2.24
C SER A 146 -9.30 -9.09 -1.44
N THR A 147 -10.21 -9.92 -1.93
CA THR A 147 -10.50 -11.23 -1.33
C THR A 147 -10.22 -12.34 -2.31
N VAL A 148 -9.70 -13.46 -1.80
CA VAL A 148 -9.45 -14.68 -2.56
C VAL A 148 -10.34 -15.80 -2.06
N TYR A 149 -11.05 -16.45 -2.97
CA TYR A 149 -11.89 -17.63 -2.70
C TYR A 149 -11.29 -18.81 -3.44
N ALA A 150 -10.84 -19.84 -2.72
CA ALA A 150 -10.15 -20.98 -3.32
C ALA A 150 -10.78 -22.32 -2.91
N CYS A 151 -10.24 -23.41 -3.48
CA CYS A 151 -10.74 -24.78 -3.36
C CYS A 151 -12.15 -25.00 -3.94
N LEU A 152 -12.65 -24.09 -4.78
CA LEU A 152 -14.04 -24.09 -5.25
C LEU A 152 -14.34 -25.29 -6.15
N LYS A 153 -15.57 -25.77 -6.12
CA LYS A 153 -16.05 -26.78 -7.08
C LYS A 153 -16.36 -26.13 -8.43
N GLU A 154 -17.07 -25.00 -8.38
CA GLU A 154 -17.55 -24.26 -9.54
C GLU A 154 -17.38 -22.76 -9.30
N MET A 155 -17.04 -22.04 -10.36
CA MET A 155 -17.03 -20.57 -10.41
C MET A 155 -18.18 -20.11 -11.30
N GLN A 156 -18.99 -19.17 -10.81
CA GLN A 156 -20.20 -18.68 -11.47
C GLN A 156 -20.06 -17.24 -11.96
N VAL A 157 -18.81 -16.77 -12.03
CA VAL A 157 -18.45 -15.41 -12.44
C VAL A 157 -17.28 -15.44 -13.41
N SER A 158 -17.13 -14.37 -14.17
CA SER A 158 -16.05 -14.15 -15.13
C SER A 158 -15.22 -12.92 -14.75
N VAL A 159 -13.97 -12.89 -15.24
CA VAL A 159 -13.10 -11.71 -15.08
C VAL A 159 -13.79 -10.46 -15.64
N GLY A 160 -13.86 -9.42 -14.83
CA GLY A 160 -14.47 -8.14 -15.17
C GLY A 160 -15.88 -7.93 -14.62
N ASP A 161 -16.54 -8.97 -14.10
CA ASP A 161 -17.89 -8.85 -13.54
C ASP A 161 -17.88 -7.96 -12.28
N GLU A 162 -18.91 -7.12 -12.14
CA GLU A 162 -19.14 -6.31 -10.94
C GLU A 162 -19.95 -7.10 -9.92
N MET A 163 -19.42 -7.19 -8.70
CA MET A 163 -20.01 -7.93 -7.60
C MET A 163 -20.62 -6.99 -6.58
N LYS A 164 -21.79 -7.37 -6.06
CA LYS A 164 -22.34 -6.83 -4.83
C LYS A 164 -22.05 -7.76 -3.67
N ALA A 165 -21.83 -7.22 -2.48
CA ALA A 165 -21.75 -8.03 -1.27
C ALA A 165 -22.96 -8.98 -1.17
N GLY A 166 -22.71 -10.24 -0.85
CA GLY A 166 -23.72 -11.29 -0.81
C GLY A 166 -24.09 -11.91 -2.16
N THR A 167 -23.49 -11.47 -3.28
CA THR A 167 -23.72 -12.11 -4.58
C THR A 167 -23.07 -13.50 -4.58
N GLN A 168 -23.80 -14.53 -5.01
CA GLN A 168 -23.21 -15.86 -5.18
C GLN A 168 -22.19 -15.84 -6.32
N ILE A 169 -20.97 -16.31 -6.02
CA ILE A 169 -19.84 -16.32 -6.96
C ILE A 169 -19.37 -17.73 -7.33
N GLY A 170 -19.81 -18.75 -6.60
CA GLY A 170 -19.40 -20.13 -6.82
C GLY A 170 -19.94 -21.06 -5.75
N THR A 171 -19.35 -22.25 -5.68
CA THR A 171 -19.70 -23.24 -4.66
C THR A 171 -18.46 -23.88 -4.02
N VAL A 172 -18.58 -24.23 -2.74
CA VAL A 172 -17.56 -24.94 -1.97
C VAL A 172 -17.18 -26.23 -2.69
N GLY A 173 -15.90 -26.53 -2.71
CA GLY A 173 -15.36 -27.76 -3.29
C GLY A 173 -14.20 -28.32 -2.49
N SER A 174 -13.48 -29.23 -3.14
CA SER A 174 -12.25 -29.83 -2.64
C SER A 174 -11.20 -29.90 -3.75
N THR A 175 -11.19 -28.88 -4.64
CA THR A 175 -10.25 -28.83 -5.77
C THR A 175 -8.89 -28.29 -5.35
N GLY A 176 -7.85 -28.55 -6.16
CA GLY A 176 -6.47 -28.13 -5.85
C GLY A 176 -5.84 -28.96 -4.73
N MET A 177 -4.97 -28.33 -3.94
CA MET A 177 -4.32 -28.98 -2.81
C MET A 177 -5.22 -28.89 -1.56
N SER A 178 -6.29 -29.68 -1.56
CA SER A 178 -7.29 -29.72 -0.49
C SER A 178 -7.40 -31.13 0.11
N THR A 179 -7.54 -31.22 1.44
CA THR A 179 -7.74 -32.50 2.15
C THR A 179 -9.21 -32.90 2.30
N GLY A 180 -10.14 -32.03 1.89
CA GLY A 180 -11.58 -32.26 1.97
C GLY A 180 -12.39 -30.98 1.72
N PRO A 181 -13.72 -31.06 1.61
CA PRO A 181 -14.55 -29.91 1.27
C PRO A 181 -14.42 -28.74 2.26
N HIS A 182 -13.96 -27.59 1.75
CA HIS A 182 -13.85 -26.33 2.50
C HIS A 182 -13.74 -25.13 1.55
N LEU A 183 -14.02 -23.93 2.08
CA LEU A 183 -13.65 -22.66 1.45
C LEU A 183 -12.37 -22.16 2.09
N HIS A 184 -11.33 -21.95 1.28
CA HIS A 184 -10.15 -21.20 1.68
C HIS A 184 -10.36 -19.73 1.31
N LEU A 185 -10.42 -18.85 2.33
CA LEU A 185 -10.68 -17.42 2.18
C LEU A 185 -9.47 -16.60 2.63
N GLU A 186 -8.96 -15.76 1.74
CA GLU A 186 -7.92 -14.78 2.09
C GLU A 186 -8.47 -13.36 1.97
N LEU A 187 -7.92 -12.45 2.78
CA LEU A 187 -8.16 -11.02 2.71
C LEU A 187 -6.79 -10.33 2.57
N TRP A 188 -6.69 -9.42 1.62
CA TRP A 188 -5.46 -8.72 1.29
C TRP A 188 -5.67 -7.21 1.33
N LEU A 189 -4.64 -6.48 1.77
CA LEU A 189 -4.54 -5.03 1.64
C LEU A 189 -3.29 -4.70 0.80
N GLY A 190 -3.50 -4.33 -0.46
CA GLY A 190 -2.40 -4.28 -1.43
C GLY A 190 -1.76 -5.65 -1.62
N ASP A 191 -0.47 -5.77 -1.29
CA ASP A 191 0.31 -7.01 -1.44
C ASP A 191 0.51 -7.76 -0.11
N GLU A 192 -0.18 -7.37 0.96
CA GLU A 192 -0.07 -7.98 2.29
C GLU A 192 -1.34 -8.76 2.65
N PRO A 193 -1.24 -10.06 2.99
CA PRO A 193 -2.37 -10.82 3.51
C PRO A 193 -2.62 -10.41 4.97
N ILE A 194 -3.89 -10.20 5.33
CA ILE A 194 -4.33 -9.78 6.66
C ILE A 194 -5.38 -10.75 7.20
N ASP A 195 -5.52 -10.83 8.52
CA ASP A 195 -6.45 -11.76 9.16
C ASP A 195 -7.91 -11.43 8.77
N PRO A 196 -8.60 -12.29 8.00
CA PRO A 196 -9.97 -12.06 7.62
C PRO A 196 -10.92 -12.01 8.84
N GLY A 197 -10.60 -12.69 9.93
CA GLY A 197 -11.44 -12.76 11.14
C GLY A 197 -11.57 -11.44 11.89
N GLU A 198 -10.66 -10.49 11.69
CA GLU A 198 -10.77 -9.15 12.27
C GLU A 198 -11.79 -8.26 11.51
N TYR A 199 -12.08 -8.62 10.25
CA TYR A 199 -12.81 -7.79 9.30
C TYR A 199 -14.17 -8.39 8.89
N LEU A 200 -14.28 -9.71 8.89
CA LEU A 200 -15.43 -10.46 8.41
C LEU A 200 -16.06 -11.17 9.64
N ARG A 201 -17.26 -10.73 10.04
CA ARG A 201 -17.99 -11.24 11.22
C ARG A 201 -19.31 -11.87 10.83
#